data_AF-A0A933KNE6-F1
#
_entry.id   AF-A0A933KNE6-F1
#
_cell.length_a   1.000
_cell.length_b   1.000
_cell.length_c   1.000
_cell.angle_alpha   90.00
_cell.angle_beta   90.00
_cell.angle_gamma   90.00
#
_symmetry.space_group_name_H-M   'P 1'
#
loop_
_entity.id
_entity.type
_entity.pdbx_description
1 polymer ?
#
loop_
_entity_poly.entity_id
_entity_poly.type
_entity_poly.pdbx_seq_one_letter_code
_entity_poly.pdbx_strand_id
1 'polypeptide(L)'
;MGDPVSSQRFAVVDVETSGLSIRRDNVLRVGVVVVDGLGNVLDRWSSLLAPRRKWWFRVGPSSLHGIRRRDVRFAPPAAAVLTELANRIAGARFVAHNAEFDLAFLGKAARRTGVQLRFTDPLCTL
;
A
#
# COMPACT_ATOMS: atom_id res chain seq x y z
N MET A 1 -19.95 -4.41 23.42
CA MET A 1 -20.37 -4.81 22.06
C MET A 1 -19.63 -3.90 21.09
N GLY A 2 -18.91 -4.45 20.11
CA GLY A 2 -18.21 -3.64 19.11
C GLY A 2 -19.19 -2.95 18.16
N ASP A 3 -18.73 -1.91 17.47
CA ASP A 3 -19.54 -1.18 16.50
C ASP A 3 -20.05 -2.12 15.39
N PRO A 4 -21.32 -2.02 14.97
CA PRO A 4 -21.86 -2.88 13.92
C PRO A 4 -21.08 -2.69 12.62
N VAL A 5 -20.92 -3.78 11.85
CA VAL A 5 -20.16 -3.77 10.57
C VAL A 5 -20.61 -2.64 9.67
N SER A 6 -21.92 -2.39 9.58
CA SER A 6 -22.52 -1.31 8.77
C SER A 6 -22.01 0.10 9.09
N SER A 7 -21.46 0.32 10.29
CA SER A 7 -20.88 1.60 10.72
C SER A 7 -19.35 1.67 10.56
N GLN A 8 -18.71 0.58 10.11
CA GLN A 8 -17.27 0.50 9.92
C GLN A 8 -16.86 0.90 8.50
N ARG A 9 -15.57 1.24 8.33
CA ARG A 9 -14.91 1.44 7.04
C ARG A 9 -13.80 0.43 6.86
N PHE A 10 -13.59 -0.01 5.63
CA PHE A 10 -12.56 -0.95 5.26
C PHE A 10 -11.69 -0.34 4.16
N ALA A 11 -10.38 -0.30 4.38
CA ALA A 11 -9.39 0.07 3.38
C ALA A 11 -8.83 -1.22 2.77
N VAL A 12 -9.35 -1.58 1.60
CA VAL A 12 -8.87 -2.73 0.83
C VAL A 12 -7.62 -2.30 0.06
N VAL A 13 -6.47 -2.84 0.46
CA VAL A 13 -5.15 -2.43 0.01
C VAL A 13 -4.48 -3.57 -0.74
N ASP A 14 -3.73 -3.19 -1.77
CA ASP A 14 -2.84 -4.07 -2.53
C ASP A 14 -1.54 -3.33 -2.84
N VAL A 15 -0.41 -4.06 -2.82
CA VAL A 15 0.90 -3.53 -3.22
C VAL A 15 1.56 -4.34 -4.33
N GLU A 16 2.12 -3.61 -5.28
CA GLU A 16 3.06 -4.19 -6.25
C GLU A 16 4.48 -3.94 -5.79
N THR A 17 5.34 -4.95 -5.88
CA THR A 17 6.71 -4.90 -5.37
C THR A 17 7.72 -5.26 -6.46
N SER A 18 8.98 -4.87 -6.27
CA SER A 18 10.06 -5.24 -7.19
C SER A 18 10.48 -6.71 -7.13
N GLY A 19 9.84 -7.50 -6.25
CA GLY A 19 10.17 -8.87 -5.94
C GLY A 19 9.70 -9.23 -4.53
N LEU A 20 9.80 -10.50 -4.16
CA LEU A 20 9.19 -11.04 -2.95
C LEU A 20 10.05 -10.90 -1.68
N SER A 21 11.30 -10.42 -1.79
CA SER A 21 12.21 -10.37 -0.65
C SER A 21 12.03 -9.08 0.15
N ILE A 22 11.40 -9.17 1.33
CA ILE A 22 11.28 -8.00 2.23
C ILE A 22 12.62 -7.36 2.58
N ARG A 23 13.75 -8.08 2.52
CA ARG A 23 15.08 -7.51 2.75
C ARG A 23 15.54 -6.65 1.57
N ARG A 24 15.40 -7.15 0.34
CA ARG A 24 16.01 -6.56 -0.87
C ARG A 24 15.07 -5.69 -1.69
N ASP A 25 13.79 -6.03 -1.73
CA ASP A 25 12.81 -5.48 -2.66
C ASP A 25 12.03 -4.29 -2.08
N ASN A 26 11.31 -3.56 -2.93
CA ASN A 26 10.63 -2.33 -2.55
C ASN A 26 9.23 -2.28 -3.15
N VAL A 27 8.32 -1.55 -2.49
CA VAL A 27 7.02 -1.18 -3.05
C VAL A 27 7.23 -0.31 -4.29
N LEU A 28 6.55 -0.67 -5.37
CA LEU A 28 6.51 0.05 -6.65
C LEU A 28 5.18 0.78 -6.82
N ARG A 29 4.08 0.19 -6.35
CA ARG A 29 2.73 0.76 -6.36
C ARG A 29 2.01 0.40 -5.08
N VAL A 30 1.15 1.29 -4.63
CA VAL A 30 0.08 0.98 -3.69
C VAL A 30 -1.27 1.36 -4.31
N GLY A 31 -2.26 0.49 -4.14
CA GLY A 31 -3.66 0.77 -4.43
C GLY A 31 -4.49 0.68 -3.15
N VAL A 32 -5.53 1.49 -3.05
CA VAL A 32 -6.53 1.40 -1.99
C VAL A 32 -7.92 1.70 -2.52
N VAL A 33 -8.88 0.92 -2.06
CA VAL A 33 -10.31 1.22 -2.15
C VAL A 33 -10.86 1.27 -0.74
N VAL A 34 -11.43 2.42 -0.36
CA VAL A 34 -12.12 2.54 0.92
C VAL A 34 -13.60 2.26 0.70
N VAL A 35 -14.15 1.32 1.44
CA VAL A 35 -15.58 0.96 1.41
C VAL A 35 -16.21 1.12 2.78
N ASP A 36 -17.51 1.42 2.81
CA ASP A 36 -18.30 1.31 4.04
C ASP A 36 -18.70 -0.15 4.32
N GLY A 37 -19.33 -0.38 5.47
CA GLY A 37 -19.81 -1.70 5.89
C GLY A 37 -20.94 -2.30 5.08
N LEU A 38 -21.51 -1.54 4.13
CA LEU A 38 -22.51 -2.02 3.18
C LEU A 38 -21.87 -2.35 1.81
N GLY A 39 -20.57 -2.06 1.65
CA GLY A 39 -19.82 -2.28 0.42
C GLY A 39 -19.83 -1.10 -0.55
N ASN A 40 -20.39 0.06 -0.17
CA ASN A 40 -20.32 1.25 -1.02
C ASN A 40 -18.89 1.79 -1.04
N VAL A 41 -18.42 2.15 -2.23
CA VAL A 41 -17.11 2.76 -2.40
C VAL A 41 -17.15 4.22 -1.96
N LEU A 42 -16.35 4.55 -0.97
CA LEU A 42 -16.17 5.91 -0.46
C LEU A 42 -14.98 6.62 -1.12
N ASP A 43 -13.94 5.86 -1.46
CA ASP A 43 -12.73 6.40 -2.08
C ASP A 43 -12.00 5.33 -2.92
N ARG A 44 -11.30 5.76 -3.97
CA ARG A 44 -10.41 4.94 -4.79
C ARG A 44 -9.16 5.73 -5.12
N TRP A 45 -8.01 5.14 -4.83
CA TRP A 45 -6.73 5.77 -5.12
C TRP A 45 -5.64 4.76 -5.39
N SER A 46 -4.68 5.16 -6.23
CA SER A 46 -3.45 4.41 -6.41
C SER A 46 -2.32 5.36 -6.76
N SER A 47 -1.09 4.95 -6.43
CA SER A 47 0.09 5.70 -6.82
C SER A 47 1.27 4.77 -7.01
N LEU A 48 2.11 5.10 -7.99
CA LEU A 48 3.48 4.60 -8.05
C LEU A 48 4.33 5.28 -6.98
N LEU A 49 5.40 4.61 -6.53
CA LEU A 49 6.37 5.17 -5.59
C LEU A 49 7.74 5.28 -6.25
N ALA A 50 8.34 6.48 -6.20
CA ALA A 50 9.70 6.64 -6.67
C ALA A 50 10.71 6.01 -5.70
N PRO A 51 11.69 5.24 -6.22
CA PRO A 51 12.75 4.67 -5.41
C PRO A 51 13.72 5.76 -4.94
N ARG A 52 14.30 5.60 -3.74
CA ARG A 52 15.35 6.52 -3.23
C ARG A 52 16.55 6.65 -4.18
N ARG A 53 16.96 5.56 -4.82
CA ARG A 53 18.11 5.54 -5.77
C ARG A 53 17.59 5.46 -7.20
N LYS A 54 17.42 6.62 -7.85
CA LYS A 54 16.76 6.75 -9.17
C LYS A 54 17.47 6.02 -10.32
N TRP A 55 18.77 5.76 -10.21
CA TRP A 55 19.59 5.26 -11.34
C TRP A 55 19.78 3.74 -11.37
N TRP A 56 19.74 3.05 -10.22
CA TRP A 56 20.13 1.62 -10.11
C TRP A 56 19.03 0.71 -9.55
N PHE A 57 17.78 1.16 -9.54
CA PHE A 57 16.70 0.37 -8.96
C PHE A 57 16.19 -0.72 -9.93
N ARG A 58 15.76 -1.86 -9.38
CA ARG A 58 15.12 -2.94 -10.15
C ARG A 58 13.60 -2.86 -9.95
N VAL A 59 12.84 -3.00 -11.04
CA VAL A 59 11.37 -3.16 -11.00
C VAL A 59 10.95 -4.62 -10.83
N GLY A 60 11.88 -5.58 -10.93
CA GLY A 60 11.49 -6.99 -10.96
C GLY A 60 10.87 -7.40 -12.31
N PRO A 61 10.11 -8.51 -12.34
CA PRO A 61 9.52 -9.05 -13.56
C PRO A 61 8.33 -8.19 -14.04
N SER A 62 8.60 -7.17 -14.85
CA SER A 62 7.57 -6.29 -15.44
C SER A 62 6.46 -7.03 -16.21
N SER A 63 6.68 -8.28 -16.63
CA SER A 63 5.65 -9.11 -17.27
C SER A 63 4.52 -9.51 -16.31
N LEU A 64 4.75 -9.50 -15.00
CA LEU A 64 3.73 -9.84 -13.99
C LEU A 64 2.87 -8.63 -13.62
N HIS A 65 3.50 -7.49 -13.32
CA HIS A 65 2.82 -6.32 -12.75
C HIS A 65 2.74 -5.12 -13.71
N GLY A 66 3.34 -5.20 -14.90
CA GLY A 66 3.27 -4.16 -15.95
C GLY A 66 4.11 -2.89 -15.72
N ILE A 67 4.76 -2.74 -14.55
CA ILE A 67 5.51 -1.53 -14.17
C ILE A 67 6.93 -1.59 -14.73
N ARG A 68 7.32 -0.57 -15.50
CA ARG A 68 8.64 -0.41 -16.09
C ARG A 68 9.46 0.62 -15.32
N ARG A 69 10.78 0.59 -15.51
CA ARG A 69 11.72 1.52 -14.84
C ARG A 69 11.39 2.99 -15.05
N ARG A 70 10.91 3.35 -16.25
CA ARG A 70 10.53 4.73 -16.58
C ARG A 70 9.31 5.21 -15.79
N ASP A 71 8.40 4.30 -15.43
CA ASP A 71 7.11 4.67 -14.82
C ASP A 71 7.33 5.16 -13.38
N VAL A 72 8.20 4.49 -12.63
CA VAL A 72 8.52 4.90 -11.25
C VAL A 72 9.64 5.92 -11.15
N ARG A 73 10.40 6.18 -12.24
CA ARG A 73 11.44 7.22 -12.25
C ARG A 73 10.85 8.61 -11.93
N PHE A 74 9.66 8.87 -12.45
CA PHE A 74 8.94 10.14 -12.31
C PHE A 74 7.79 10.08 -11.31
N ALA A 75 7.64 8.95 -10.60
CA ALA A 75 6.62 8.80 -9.58
C ALA A 75 6.87 9.76 -8.38
N PRO A 76 5.84 10.03 -7.57
CA PRO A 76 6.00 10.82 -6.35
C PRO A 76 6.97 10.14 -5.35
N PRO A 77 7.66 10.92 -4.49
CA PRO A 77 8.50 10.36 -3.45
C PRO A 77 7.72 9.45 -2.51
N ALA A 78 8.32 8.32 -2.09
CA ALA A 78 7.66 7.36 -1.21
C ALA A 78 7.06 8.00 0.06
N ALA A 79 7.72 8.99 0.67
CA ALA A 79 7.20 9.67 1.85
C ALA A 79 5.86 10.39 1.58
N ALA A 80 5.72 11.05 0.41
CA ALA A 80 4.49 11.71 0.02
C ALA A 80 3.36 10.70 -0.21
N VAL A 81 3.67 9.61 -0.92
CA VAL A 81 2.70 8.54 -1.20
C VAL A 81 2.21 7.87 0.08
N LEU A 82 3.12 7.54 1.00
CA LEU A 82 2.75 6.89 2.27
C LEU A 82 1.98 7.83 3.19
N THR A 83 2.25 9.13 3.15
CA THR A 83 1.49 10.13 3.90
C THR A 83 0.07 10.23 3.37
N GLU A 84 -0.10 10.27 2.04
CA GLU A 84 -1.42 10.27 1.41
C GLU A 84 -2.18 8.96 1.72
N LEU A 85 -1.50 7.82 1.65
CA LEU A 85 -2.07 6.53 2.04
C LEU A 85 -2.56 6.57 3.50
N ALA A 86 -1.72 7.05 4.43
CA ALA A 86 -2.07 7.16 5.84
C ALA A 86 -3.35 8.00 6.06
N ASN A 87 -3.48 9.10 5.34
CA ASN A 87 -4.67 9.96 5.42
C ASN A 87 -5.92 9.26 4.90
N ARG A 88 -5.81 8.53 3.78
CA ARG A 88 -6.96 7.84 3.16
C ARG A 88 -7.45 6.65 3.97
N ILE A 89 -6.55 5.93 4.63
CA ILE A 89 -6.91 4.75 5.45
C ILE A 89 -7.25 5.11 6.90
N ALA A 90 -7.13 6.38 7.29
CA ALA A 90 -7.40 6.82 8.65
C ALA A 90 -8.84 6.48 9.07
N GLY A 91 -8.99 5.77 10.19
CA GLY A 91 -10.29 5.34 10.71
C GLY A 91 -10.92 4.17 9.94
N ALA A 92 -10.24 3.60 8.96
CA ALA A 92 -10.66 2.37 8.28
C ALA A 92 -9.83 1.17 8.76
N ARG A 93 -10.46 0.00 8.84
CA ARG A 93 -9.76 -1.27 9.05
C ARG A 93 -8.99 -1.64 7.78
N PHE A 94 -7.71 -1.94 7.93
CA PHE A 94 -6.87 -2.41 6.83
C PHE A 94 -7.32 -3.81 6.41
N VAL A 95 -7.48 -4.03 5.10
CA VAL A 95 -7.83 -5.33 4.53
C VAL A 95 -6.91 -5.61 3.35
N ALA A 96 -6.35 -6.81 3.28
CA ALA A 96 -5.58 -7.26 2.12
C ALA A 96 -5.67 -8.78 1.96
N HIS A 97 -5.40 -9.28 0.76
CA HIS A 97 -5.23 -10.71 0.52
C HIS A 97 -3.78 -11.09 0.82
N ASN A 98 -3.55 -12.05 1.71
CA ASN A 98 -2.21 -12.31 2.25
C ASN A 98 -1.59 -11.07 2.95
N ALA A 99 -2.37 -10.44 3.84
CA ALA A 99 -2.06 -9.13 4.41
C ALA A 99 -0.67 -9.02 5.07
N GLU A 100 -0.09 -10.11 5.57
CA GLU A 100 1.28 -10.12 6.11
C GLU A 100 2.30 -9.56 5.09
N PHE A 101 2.13 -9.87 3.81
CA PHE A 101 2.98 -9.40 2.73
C PHE A 101 2.91 -7.87 2.57
N ASP A 102 1.71 -7.32 2.36
CA ASP A 102 1.48 -5.88 2.20
C ASP A 102 1.94 -5.10 3.42
N LEU A 103 1.57 -5.55 4.62
CA LEU A 103 1.93 -4.92 5.89
C LEU A 103 3.45 -4.89 6.08
N ALA A 104 4.16 -5.98 5.76
CA ALA A 104 5.61 -6.02 5.86
C ALA A 104 6.26 -4.98 4.92
N PHE A 105 5.82 -4.91 3.67
CA PHE A 105 6.37 -4.01 2.67
C PHE A 105 6.04 -2.54 2.95
N LEU A 106 4.78 -2.22 3.29
CA LEU A 106 4.37 -0.88 3.69
C LEU A 106 5.06 -0.44 4.99
N GLY A 107 5.16 -1.33 5.98
CA GLY A 107 5.88 -1.06 7.23
C GLY A 107 7.37 -0.78 7.01
N LYS A 108 8.03 -1.53 6.12
CA LYS A 108 9.41 -1.24 5.71
C LYS A 108 9.53 0.12 5.02
N ALA A 109 8.60 0.46 4.13
CA ALA A 109 8.61 1.73 3.41
C ALA A 109 8.37 2.92 4.37
N ALA A 110 7.44 2.79 5.32
CA ALA A 110 7.17 3.73 6.40
C ALA A 110 8.42 3.97 7.26
N ARG A 111 9.04 2.91 7.79
CA ARG A 111 10.28 3.03 8.61
C ARG A 111 11.40 3.76 7.87
N ARG A 112 11.55 3.54 6.56
CA ARG A 112 12.60 4.18 5.74
C ARG A 112 12.33 5.65 5.43
N THR A 113 11.08 6.08 5.50
CA THR A 113 10.65 7.43 5.17
C THR A 113 10.32 8.27 6.40
N GLY A 114 10.20 7.64 7.57
CA GLY A 114 9.76 8.30 8.81
C GLY A 114 8.25 8.52 8.87
N VAL A 115 7.49 8.05 7.88
CA VAL A 115 6.03 8.16 7.87
C VAL A 115 5.43 7.15 8.86
N GLN A 116 4.46 7.60 9.65
CA GLN A 116 3.73 6.74 10.57
C GLN A 116 2.54 6.12 9.84
N LEU A 117 2.60 4.81 9.62
CA LEU A 117 1.46 4.01 9.19
C LEU A 117 0.98 3.17 10.37
N ARG A 118 -0.28 3.34 10.75
CA ARG A 118 -0.91 2.59 11.83
C ARG A 118 -1.93 1.63 11.23
N PHE A 119 -1.78 0.35 11.55
CA PHE A 119 -2.71 -0.69 11.18
C PHE A 119 -3.21 -1.32 12.48
N THR A 120 -4.49 -1.18 12.78
CA THR A 120 -5.14 -1.77 13.96
C THR A 120 -6.03 -2.90 13.49
N ASP A 121 -5.83 -4.10 14.05
CA ASP A 121 -6.58 -5.32 13.74
C ASP A 121 -6.80 -5.54 12.23
N PRO A 122 -5.71 -5.64 11.43
CA PRO A 122 -5.82 -5.84 10.00
C PRO A 122 -6.53 -7.17 9.68
N LEU A 123 -7.37 -7.17 8.64
CA LEU A 123 -8.07 -8.34 8.16
C LEU A 123 -7.33 -8.95 6.98
N CYS A 124 -7.08 -10.25 7.05
CA CYS A 124 -6.57 -11.04 5.94
C CYS A 124 -7.74 -11.82 5.31
N THR A 125 -7.79 -11.86 3.99
CA THR A 125 -8.82 -12.66 3.27
C THR A 125 -8.37 -14.10 2.96
N LEU A 126 -7.19 -14.50 3.43
CA LEU A 126 -6.73 -15.89 3.49
C LEU A 126 -7.01 -16.50 4.86
#